data_AF-A0A935H3J3-F1
#
_entry.id   AF-A0A935H3J3-F1
#
_cell.length_a   1.000
_cell.length_b   1.000
_cell.length_c   1.000
_cell.angle_alpha   90.00
_cell.angle_beta   90.00
_cell.angle_gamma   90.00
#
_symmetry.space_group_name_H-M   'P 1'
#
loop_
_entity.id
_entity.type
_entity.pdbx_description
1 polymer ?
#
loop_
_entity_poly.entity_id
_entity_poly.type
_entity_poly.pdbx_seq_one_letter_code
_entity_poly.pdbx_strand_id
1 'polypeptide(L)' 'MRATLSPIVSEFETEEQESSYNLWFRAKVEEALRSKKPRLPHDAAMAKVQAMLEERRQARANHPLV' A
#
# COMPACT_ATOMS: atom_id res chain seq x y z
N MET A 1 -25.21 -12.56 -8.54
CA MET A 1 -24.51 -12.77 -9.82
C MET A 1 -23.12 -12.22 -9.66
N ARG A 2 -22.06 -13.01 -9.91
CA ARG A 2 -20.69 -12.46 -9.99
C ARG A 2 -20.47 -12.03 -11.42
N ALA A 3 -20.57 -10.74 -11.68
CA ALA A 3 -20.12 -10.20 -12.96
C ALA A 3 -18.59 -10.24 -12.98
N THR A 4 -18.04 -11.02 -13.89
CA THR A 4 -16.60 -11.03 -14.18
C THR A 4 -16.26 -9.76 -14.94
N LEU A 5 -15.34 -8.97 -14.42
CA LEU A 5 -14.93 -7.72 -15.05
C LEU A 5 -13.85 -8.00 -16.10
N SER A 6 -13.87 -7.23 -17.19
CA SER A 6 -12.81 -7.31 -18.20
C SER A 6 -11.51 -6.72 -17.63
N PRO A 7 -10.36 -7.39 -17.80
CA PRO A 7 -9.05 -6.88 -17.36
C PRO A 7 -8.66 -5.53 -17.98
N ILE A 8 -9.30 -5.13 -19.09
CA ILE A 8 -9.09 -3.82 -19.73
C ILE A 8 -9.82 -2.71 -18.96
N VAL A 9 -10.93 -3.05 -18.29
CA VAL A 9 -11.82 -2.10 -17.62
C VAL A 9 -11.51 -2.03 -16.12
N SER A 10 -11.19 -3.16 -15.50
CA SER A 10 -10.90 -3.25 -14.07
C SER A 10 -9.71 -4.18 -13.82
N GLU A 11 -8.88 -3.80 -12.85
CA GLU A 11 -7.81 -4.64 -12.32
C GLU A 11 -8.33 -5.79 -11.43
N PHE A 12 -9.62 -5.77 -11.07
CA PHE A 12 -10.27 -6.82 -10.29
C PHE A 12 -11.01 -7.79 -11.19
N GLU A 13 -11.02 -9.08 -10.80
CA GLU A 13 -11.73 -10.11 -11.56
C GLU A 13 -13.24 -10.02 -11.38
N THR A 14 -13.71 -9.43 -10.27
CA THR A 14 -15.14 -9.37 -9.91
C THR A 14 -15.52 -8.02 -9.30
N GLU A 15 -16.77 -7.62 -9.51
CA GLU A 15 -17.37 -6.44 -8.86
C GLU A 15 -17.33 -6.51 -7.33
N GLU A 16 -17.42 -7.72 -6.76
CA GLU A 16 -17.37 -7.96 -5.32
C GLU A 16 -15.99 -7.61 -4.74
N GLN A 17 -14.91 -8.03 -5.42
CA GLN A 17 -13.54 -7.68 -5.04
C GLN A 17 -13.29 -6.18 -5.18
N GLU A 18 -13.72 -5.57 -6.29
CA GLU A 18 -13.57 -4.13 -6.51
C GLU A 18 -14.31 -3.32 -5.45
N SER A 19 -15.55 -3.70 -5.12
CA SER A 19 -16.35 -3.02 -4.10
C SER A 19 -15.73 -3.15 -2.71
N SER A 20 -15.23 -4.34 -2.37
CA SER A 20 -14.52 -4.59 -1.11
C SER A 20 -13.25 -3.75 -1.00
N TYR A 21 -12.45 -3.71 -2.07
CA TYR A 21 -11.24 -2.87 -2.13
C TYR A 21 -11.58 -1.38 -2.00
N ASN A 22 -12.61 -0.92 -2.72
CA ASN A 22 -13.03 0.48 -2.69
C ASN A 22 -13.51 0.91 -1.30
N LEU A 23 -14.24 0.05 -0.58
CA LEU A 23 -14.66 0.31 0.81
C LEU A 23 -13.44 0.46 1.74
N TRP A 24 -12.52 -0.50 1.68
CA TRP A 24 -11.28 -0.44 2.46
C TRP A 24 -10.44 0.79 2.11
N PHE A 25 -10.29 1.11 0.82
CA PHE A 25 -9.48 2.22 0.34
C PHE A 25 -10.05 3.56 0.81
N ARG A 26 -11.37 3.76 0.71
CA ARG A 26 -12.05 4.96 1.23
C ARG A 26 -11.86 5.11 2.73
N ALA A 27 -12.03 4.04 3.50
CA ALA A 27 -11.80 4.07 4.95
C ALA A 27 -10.35 4.47 5.29
N LYS A 28 -9.37 3.93 4.57
CA LYS A 28 -7.95 4.27 4.74
C LYS A 28 -7.64 5.71 4.38
N VAL A 29 -8.27 6.24 3.32
CA VAL A 29 -8.13 7.65 2.93
C VAL A 29 -8.74 8.57 3.98
N GLU A 30 -9.93 8.25 4.51
CA GLU A 30 -10.54 9.02 5.60
C GLU A 30 -9.68 9.04 6.86
N GLU A 31 -9.10 7.90 7.24
CA GLU A 31 -8.16 7.82 8.36
C GLU A 31 -6.95 8.72 8.12
N ALA A 32 -6.37 8.70 6.92
CA ALA A 32 -5.23 9.54 6.55
C ALA A 32 -5.59 11.03 6.57
N LEU A 33 -6.78 11.41 6.08
CA LEU A 33 -7.27 12.80 6.09
C LEU A 33 -7.53 13.31 7.50
N ARG A 34 -8.02 12.46 8.41
CA ARG A 34 -8.24 12.79 9.82
C ARG A 34 -6.96 12.77 10.65
N SER A 35 -5.84 12.30 10.07
CA SER A 35 -4.57 12.21 10.78
C SER A 35 -4.02 13.60 11.10
N LYS A 36 -3.68 13.83 12.38
CA LYS A 36 -3.01 15.07 12.84
C LYS A 36 -1.50 15.02 12.68
N LYS A 37 -0.96 13.98 12.04
CA LYS A 37 0.49 13.82 11.85
C LYS A 37 1.01 14.97 10.97
N PRO A 38 2.19 15.52 11.28
CA PRO A 38 2.79 16.55 10.44
C PRO A 38 3.05 16.00 9.04
N ARG A 39 2.85 16.85 8.03
CA ARG A 39 3.17 16.51 6.65
C ARG A 39 4.68 16.38 6.51
N LEU A 40 5.12 15.31 5.86
CA LEU A 40 6.52 15.04 5.62
C LEU A 40 6.92 15.61 4.25
N PRO A 41 7.98 16.44 4.14
CA PRO A 41 8.53 16.84 2.85
C PRO A 41 8.95 15.63 2.02
N HIS A 42 8.92 15.76 0.69
CA HIS A 42 9.23 14.67 -0.22
C HIS A 42 10.60 14.03 0.09
N ASP A 43 11.65 14.84 0.23
CA ASP A 43 13.01 14.36 0.49
C ASP A 43 13.12 13.57 1.80
N ALA A 44 12.43 14.05 2.84
CA ALA A 44 12.39 13.36 4.14
C ALA A 44 11.59 12.04 4.07
N ALA A 45 10.55 11.97 3.23
CA ALA A 45 9.82 10.73 2.97
C ALA A 45 10.71 9.71 2.25
N MET A 46 11.45 10.14 1.23
CA MET A 46 12.38 9.29 0.50
C MET A 46 13.52 8.81 1.39
N ALA A 47 14.11 9.69 2.21
CA ALA A 47 15.15 9.32 3.17
C ALA A 47 14.65 8.25 4.15
N LYS A 48 13.43 8.39 4.67
CA LYS A 48 12.80 7.39 5.54
C LYS A 48 12.63 6.03 4.85
N VAL A 49 12.16 6.03 3.60
CA VAL A 49 11.99 4.79 2.82
C VAL A 49 13.35 4.12 2.56
N GLN A 50 14.37 4.88 2.18
CA GLN A 50 15.71 4.35 1.93
C GLN A 50 16.32 3.71 3.19
N ALA A 51 16.18 4.37 4.35
CA ALA A 51 16.64 3.82 5.62
C ALA A 51 15.97 2.48 5.95
N MET A 52 14.65 2.39 5.78
CA MET A 52 13.90 1.14 6.02
C MET A 52 14.29 0.02 5.04
N LEU A 53 14.62 0.36 3.79
CA LEU A 53 15.09 -0.63 2.82
C LEU A 53 16.47 -1.14 3.19
N GLU A 54 17.36 -0.25 3.62
CA GLU A 54 18.72 -0.62 4.00
C GLU A 54 18.73 -1.50 5.25
N GLU A 55 17.94 -1.17 6.26
CA GLU A 55 17.73 -2.02 7.44
C GLU A 55 17.28 -3.43 7.04
N ARG A 56 16.32 -3.56 6.11
CA ARG A 56 15.85 -4.85 5.61
C ARG A 56 16.90 -5.62 4.83
N ARG A 57 17.76 -4.94 4.06
CA ARG A 57 18.88 -5.58 3.34
C ARG A 57 19.90 -6.12 4.33
N GLN A 58 20.28 -5.33 5.32
CA GLN A 58 21.20 -5.75 6.37
C GLN A 58 20.64 -6.91 7.18
N ALA A 59 19.36 -6.86 7.56
CA ALA A 59 18.70 -7.97 8.25
C ALA A 59 18.73 -9.27 7.43
N ARG A 60 18.52 -9.20 6.10
CA ARG A 60 18.62 -10.37 5.21
C ARG A 60 20.06 -10.86 5.04
N ALA A 61 21.03 -9.96 4.94
CA ALA A 61 22.44 -10.34 4.86
C ALA A 61 22.93 -11.00 6.15
N ASN A 62 22.43 -10.54 7.30
CA ASN A 62 22.75 -11.07 8.63
C ASN A 62 21.93 -12.33 8.98
N HIS A 63 20.90 -12.65 8.21
CA HIS A 63 20.13 -13.89 8.31
C HIS A 63 20.30 -14.69 7.01
N PRO A 64 21.49 -15.28 6.77
CA PRO A 64 21.68 -16.14 5.62
C PRO A 64 20.65 -17.26 5.69
N LEU A 65 19.89 -17.41 4.61
CA LEU A 65 18.91 -18.48 4.45
C LEU A 65 19.65 -19.81 4.66
N VAL A 66 19.40 -20.43 5.82
CA VAL A 66 19.62 -21.86 6.03
C VAL A 66 18.44 -22.60 5.42
#